data_AF-X1ESC7-F1
#
_entry.id   AF-X1ESC7-F1
#
_cell.length_a   1.000
_cell.length_b   1.000
_cell.length_c   1.000
_cell.angle_alpha   90.00
_cell.angle_beta   90.00
_cell.angle_gamma   90.00
#
_symmetry.space_group_name_H-M   'P 1'
#
loop_
_entity.id
_entity.type
_entity.pdbx_description
1 polymer ?
#
loop_
_entity_poly.entity_id
_entity_poly.type
_entity_poly.pdbx_seq_one_letter_code
_entity_poly.pdbx_strand_id
1 'polypeptide(L)'
;MTYQIYSSPEREQRLREGPLGAFVDEMVDVLLEKGYPKSCLSTRFAVTEELNRWLIRRKIKLCNIDQSRIDRFIRHYRKQRSMRKRGETVTLDLLFGVLRTHGDIPPIEAKEASECEIGQTLGLYNQYLVDEQGLSLGTVSQYLSHTRRFLSHVF
;
A
#
# COMPACT_ATOMS: atom_id res chain seq x y z
N MET A 1 13.15 -13.20 15.71
CA MET A 1 14.41 -12.47 16.00
C MET A 1 14.09 -10.99 15.98
N THR A 2 14.65 -10.17 16.86
CA THR A 2 14.37 -8.72 16.87
C THR A 2 15.33 -8.02 15.91
N TYR A 3 14.82 -7.48 14.81
CA TYR A 3 15.64 -6.78 13.82
C TYR A 3 15.73 -5.30 14.15
N GLN A 4 16.92 -4.71 14.00
CA GLN A 4 17.11 -3.27 14.13
C GLN A 4 16.57 -2.56 12.88
N ILE A 5 15.52 -1.75 13.05
CA ILE A 5 14.89 -0.95 11.97
C ILE A 5 15.50 0.44 11.92
N TYR A 6 15.74 1.05 13.09
CA TYR A 6 16.35 2.37 13.23
C TYR A 6 17.68 2.31 13.99
N SER A 7 18.59 3.22 13.64
CA SER A 7 19.81 3.45 14.43
C SER A 7 19.51 4.08 15.80
N SER A 8 18.34 4.68 15.99
CA SER A 8 17.90 5.32 17.24
C SER A 8 17.05 4.35 18.08
N PRO A 9 17.50 3.95 19.28
CA PRO A 9 16.76 3.03 20.15
C PRO A 9 15.40 3.56 20.58
N GLU A 10 15.28 4.88 20.81
CA GLU A 10 14.02 5.50 21.21
C GLU A 10 12.96 5.42 20.10
N ARG A 11 13.36 5.56 18.82
CA ARG A 11 12.43 5.43 17.69
C ARG A 11 11.96 3.99 17.54
N GLU A 12 12.88 3.03 17.73
CA GLU A 12 12.58 1.61 17.73
C GLU A 12 11.57 1.25 18.83
N GLN A 13 11.81 1.75 20.05
CA GLN A 13 10.91 1.56 21.18
C GLN A 13 9.53 2.16 20.94
N ARG A 14 9.45 3.43 20.48
CA ARG A 14 8.16 4.08 20.16
C ARG A 14 7.37 3.36 19.07
N LEU A 15 8.06 2.76 18.09
CA LEU A 15 7.41 1.94 17.08
C LEU A 15 6.77 0.69 17.70
N ARG A 16 7.44 0.09 18.69
CA ARG A 16 7.04 -1.15 19.37
C ARG A 16 6.04 -0.96 20.52
N GLU A 17 5.92 0.23 21.09
CA GLU A 17 5.01 0.54 22.21
C GLU A 17 3.55 0.83 21.79
N GLY A 18 3.28 0.91 20.50
CA GLY A 18 1.94 1.24 19.99
C GLY A 18 1.11 0.04 19.56
N PRO A 19 -0.13 0.28 19.09
CA PRO A 19 -1.02 -0.77 18.60
C PRO A 19 -0.38 -1.69 17.55
N LEU A 20 0.54 -1.17 16.74
CA LEU A 20 1.20 -1.95 15.69
C LEU A 20 2.44 -2.72 16.17
N GLY A 21 2.85 -2.54 17.42
CA GLY A 21 4.13 -3.03 17.93
C GLY A 21 4.35 -4.54 17.81
N ALA A 22 3.30 -5.32 18.04
CA ALA A 22 3.33 -6.77 17.94
C ALA A 22 3.61 -7.28 16.51
N PHE A 23 3.30 -6.48 15.48
CA PHE A 23 3.45 -6.84 14.07
C PHE A 23 4.75 -6.32 13.45
N VAL A 24 5.53 -5.54 14.20
CA VAL A 24 6.74 -4.88 13.69
C VAL A 24 7.78 -5.90 13.24
N ASP A 25 8.07 -6.92 14.05
CA ASP A 25 9.06 -7.92 13.70
C ASP A 25 8.62 -8.80 12.53
N GLU A 26 7.36 -9.23 12.52
CA GLU A 26 6.77 -9.99 11.41
C GLU A 26 6.83 -9.19 10.09
N MET A 27 6.54 -7.90 10.13
CA MET A 27 6.71 -7.04 8.96
C MET A 27 8.16 -6.97 8.48
N VAL A 28 9.14 -6.97 9.39
CA VAL A 28 10.56 -7.01 9.00
C VAL A 28 10.86 -8.33 8.29
N ASP A 29 10.43 -9.45 8.87
CA ASP A 29 10.63 -10.77 8.28
C ASP A 29 10.07 -10.83 6.86
N VAL A 30 8.81 -10.40 6.66
CA VAL A 30 8.18 -10.40 5.34
C VAL A 30 8.89 -9.47 4.35
N LEU A 31 9.43 -8.33 4.81
CA LEU A 31 10.22 -7.44 3.94
C LEU A 31 11.54 -8.09 3.52
N LEU A 32 12.24 -8.75 4.44
CA LEU A 32 13.50 -9.44 4.14
C LEU A 32 13.28 -10.64 3.20
N GLU A 33 12.23 -11.42 3.43
CA GLU A 33 11.84 -12.53 2.54
C GLU A 33 11.51 -12.06 1.12
N LYS A 34 10.89 -10.89 0.98
CA LYS A 34 10.62 -10.24 -0.32
C LYS A 34 11.88 -9.64 -0.97
N GLY A 35 13.05 -9.82 -0.37
CA GLY A 35 14.33 -9.37 -0.91
C GLY A 35 14.65 -7.90 -0.64
N TYR A 36 13.91 -7.22 0.24
CA TYR A 36 14.25 -5.85 0.61
C TYR A 36 15.50 -5.85 1.51
N PRO A 37 16.51 -5.01 1.20
CA PRO A 37 17.69 -4.93 2.04
C PRO A 37 17.38 -4.23 3.36
N LYS A 38 18.11 -4.59 4.42
CA LYS A 38 17.99 -3.96 5.76
C LYS A 38 18.13 -2.43 5.72
N SER A 39 18.96 -1.91 4.81
CA SER A 39 19.14 -0.47 4.61
C SER A 39 17.86 0.27 4.21
N CYS A 40 16.86 -0.42 3.65
CA CYS A 40 15.58 0.16 3.28
C CYS A 40 14.54 0.14 4.42
N LEU A 41 14.75 -0.62 5.50
CA LEU A 41 13.75 -0.81 6.56
C LEU A 41 13.34 0.52 7.19
N SER A 42 14.29 1.37 7.57
CA SER A 42 14.01 2.68 8.20
C SER A 42 13.07 3.57 7.35
N THR A 43 13.28 3.58 6.03
CA THR A 43 12.43 4.34 5.09
C THR A 43 11.07 3.70 4.91
N ARG A 44 11.00 2.36 4.87
CA ARG A 44 9.75 1.61 4.75
C ARG A 44 8.88 1.79 6.00
N PHE A 45 9.47 1.69 7.19
CA PHE A 45 8.76 1.81 8.47
C PHE A 45 8.36 3.24 8.84
N ALA A 46 8.83 4.27 8.13
CA ALA A 46 8.44 5.65 8.41
C ALA A 46 6.92 5.87 8.31
N VAL A 47 6.25 5.19 7.36
CA VAL A 47 4.79 5.25 7.24
C VAL A 47 4.09 4.46 8.35
N THR A 48 4.67 3.33 8.78
CA THR A 48 4.19 2.53 9.91
C THR A 48 4.28 3.32 11.22
N GLU A 49 5.37 4.03 11.46
CA GLU A 49 5.53 4.92 12.63
C GLU A 49 4.45 6.01 12.63
N GLU A 50 4.17 6.62 11.48
CA GLU A 50 3.13 7.65 11.39
C GLU A 50 1.72 7.09 11.60
N LEU A 51 1.42 5.90 11.06
CA LEU A 51 0.16 5.23 11.33
C LEU A 51 0.01 4.90 12.81
N ASN A 52 1.06 4.37 13.44
CA ASN A 52 1.07 4.04 14.86
C ASN A 52 0.75 5.31 15.70
N ARG A 53 1.43 6.43 15.41
CA ARG A 53 1.16 7.72 16.05
C ARG A 53 -0.28 8.21 15.80
N TRP A 54 -0.79 8.06 14.59
CA TRP A 54 -2.15 8.46 14.23
C TRP A 54 -3.22 7.65 14.98
N LEU A 55 -3.01 6.34 15.14
CA LEU A 55 -3.90 5.46 15.90
C LEU A 55 -3.90 5.84 17.39
N ILE A 56 -2.72 6.06 17.98
CA ILE A 56 -2.57 6.48 19.38
C ILE A 56 -3.28 7.82 19.62
N ARG A 57 -3.00 8.84 18.79
CA ARG A 57 -3.60 10.18 18.93
C ARG A 57 -5.12 10.16 18.85
N ARG A 58 -5.68 9.27 18.02
CA ARG A 58 -7.14 9.14 17.83
C ARG A 58 -7.79 8.08 18.73
N LYS A 59 -7.02 7.43 19.60
CA LYS A 59 -7.47 6.31 20.46
C LYS A 59 -8.20 5.22 19.68
N ILE A 60 -7.72 4.91 18.47
CA ILE A 60 -8.29 3.88 17.60
C ILE A 60 -7.64 2.55 17.95
N LYS A 61 -8.44 1.58 18.39
CA LYS A 61 -8.03 0.19 18.57
C LYS A 61 -7.89 -0.49 17.20
N LEU A 62 -7.01 -1.49 17.12
CA LEU A 62 -6.81 -2.30 15.90
C LEU A 62 -8.11 -2.90 15.36
N CYS A 63 -8.89 -3.54 16.23
CA CYS A 63 -10.20 -4.13 15.88
C CYS A 63 -11.23 -3.15 15.33
N ASN A 64 -11.01 -1.84 15.51
CA ASN A 64 -11.88 -0.78 15.01
C ASN A 64 -11.30 -0.12 13.74
N ILE A 65 -10.25 -0.67 13.14
CA ILE A 65 -9.73 -0.22 11.86
C ILE A 65 -10.60 -0.86 10.77
N ASP A 66 -11.22 0.00 9.95
CA ASP A 66 -11.99 -0.36 8.77
C ASP A 66 -11.38 0.33 7.54
N GLN A 67 -11.88 -0.01 6.35
CA GLN A 67 -11.40 0.59 5.10
C GLN A 67 -11.56 2.12 5.07
N SER A 68 -12.64 2.66 5.65
CA SER A 68 -12.87 4.11 5.73
C SER A 68 -11.83 4.85 6.56
N ARG A 69 -11.36 4.24 7.65
CA ARG A 69 -10.28 4.76 8.50
C ARG A 69 -8.92 4.64 7.83
N ILE A 70 -8.66 3.53 7.12
CA ILE A 70 -7.48 3.36 6.28
C ILE A 70 -7.42 4.47 5.23
N ASP A 71 -8.50 4.70 4.49
CA ASP A 71 -8.55 5.74 3.46
C ASP A 71 -8.39 7.14 4.06
N ARG A 72 -8.96 7.37 5.25
CA ARG A 72 -8.80 8.64 5.97
C ARG A 72 -7.36 8.86 6.41
N PHE A 73 -6.68 7.83 6.88
CA PHE A 73 -5.26 7.89 7.19
C PHE A 73 -4.45 8.19 5.93
N ILE A 74 -4.68 7.47 4.83
CA ILE A 74 -3.99 7.70 3.54
C ILE A 74 -4.19 9.14 3.07
N ARG A 75 -5.43 9.66 3.10
CA ARG A 75 -5.73 11.06 2.74
C ARG A 75 -5.01 12.06 3.66
N HIS A 76 -5.01 11.81 4.96
CA HIS A 76 -4.31 12.66 5.93
C HIS A 76 -2.80 12.67 5.66
N TYR A 77 -2.22 11.48 5.47
CA TYR A 77 -0.80 11.28 5.23
C TYR A 77 -0.33 11.91 3.91
N ARG A 78 -1.14 11.81 2.84
CA ARG A 78 -0.91 12.51 1.56
C ARG A 78 -0.88 14.03 1.72
N LYS A 79 -1.78 14.59 2.54
CA LYS A 79 -1.86 16.04 2.77
C LYS A 79 -0.69 16.60 3.57
N GLN A 80 -0.11 15.82 4.50
CA GLN A 80 1.01 16.25 5.33
C GLN A 80 2.39 16.25 4.63
N ARG A 81 2.43 16.20 3.27
CA ARG A 81 3.63 16.31 2.41
C ARG A 81 4.60 15.11 2.41
N SER A 82 4.32 14.01 3.13
CA SER A 82 5.27 12.88 3.24
C SER A 82 5.10 11.77 2.19
N MET A 83 3.95 11.62 1.51
CA MET A 83 3.79 10.67 0.39
C MET A 83 4.50 11.13 -0.90
N ARG A 84 5.80 11.40 -0.81
CA ARG A 84 6.65 11.63 -1.98
C ARG A 84 7.30 10.34 -2.48
N LYS A 85 7.28 9.25 -1.70
CA LYS A 85 7.94 7.98 -2.04
C LYS A 85 6.92 6.93 -2.47
N ARG A 86 7.00 6.45 -3.71
CA ARG A 86 6.17 5.36 -4.27
C ARG A 86 6.15 4.09 -3.41
N GLY A 87 7.15 3.89 -2.53
CA GLY A 87 7.24 2.71 -1.67
C GLY A 87 6.31 2.69 -0.46
N GLU A 88 5.78 3.83 -0.01
CA GLU A 88 4.97 3.89 1.23
C GLU A 88 3.61 3.20 1.08
N THR A 89 2.99 3.30 -0.10
CA THR A 89 1.75 2.57 -0.40
C THR A 89 1.97 1.06 -0.30
N VAL A 90 3.04 0.54 -0.92
CA VAL A 90 3.38 -0.88 -0.87
C VAL A 90 3.63 -1.34 0.57
N THR A 91 4.25 -0.51 1.40
CA THR A 91 4.47 -0.85 2.81
C THR A 91 3.19 -0.84 3.63
N LEU A 92 2.27 0.08 3.35
CA LEU A 92 0.94 0.07 3.96
C LEU A 92 0.12 -1.14 3.52
N ASP A 93 0.15 -1.49 2.24
CA ASP A 93 -0.54 -2.67 1.72
C ASP A 93 0.00 -3.95 2.39
N LEU A 94 1.32 -4.03 2.56
CA LEU A 94 1.95 -5.13 3.28
C LEU A 94 1.50 -5.19 4.75
N LEU A 95 1.53 -4.06 5.45
CA LEU A 95 1.09 -3.96 6.84
C LEU A 95 -0.37 -4.39 6.98
N PHE A 96 -1.26 -3.87 6.14
CA PHE A 96 -2.67 -4.24 6.17
C PHE A 96 -2.87 -5.71 5.77
N GLY A 97 -2.03 -6.26 4.90
CA GLY A 97 -1.99 -7.69 4.61
C GLY A 97 -1.74 -8.52 5.88
N VAL A 98 -0.67 -8.19 6.62
CA VAL A 98 -0.33 -8.85 7.90
C VAL A 98 -1.46 -8.70 8.93
N LEU A 99 -2.01 -7.50 9.09
CA LEU A 99 -3.12 -7.29 10.03
C LEU A 99 -4.39 -8.08 9.63
N ARG A 100 -4.64 -8.29 8.33
CA ARG A 100 -5.75 -9.13 7.85
C ARG A 100 -5.52 -10.61 8.11
N THR A 101 -4.30 -11.10 7.94
CA THR A 101 -3.99 -12.52 8.20
C THR A 101 -4.18 -12.90 9.67
N HIS A 102 -3.99 -11.95 10.59
CA HIS A 102 -4.29 -12.12 12.01
C HIS A 102 -5.75 -11.85 12.40
N GLY A 103 -6.57 -11.35 11.46
CA GLY A 103 -7.98 -11.03 11.72
C GLY A 103 -8.20 -9.73 12.50
N ASP A 104 -7.18 -8.90 12.67
CA ASP A 104 -7.26 -7.63 13.41
C ASP A 104 -8.02 -6.53 12.66
N ILE A 105 -8.08 -6.64 11.33
CA ILE A 105 -8.84 -5.73 10.47
C ILE A 105 -9.69 -6.55 9.49
N PRO A 106 -10.86 -6.03 9.06
CA PRO A 106 -11.73 -6.76 8.16
C PRO A 106 -11.03 -7.06 6.83
N PRO A 107 -11.38 -8.20 6.18
CA PRO A 107 -10.88 -8.52 4.86
C PRO A 107 -11.24 -7.39 3.88
N ILE A 108 -10.38 -7.18 2.88
CA ILE A 108 -10.79 -6.39 1.72
C ILE A 108 -11.93 -7.16 1.07
N GLU A 109 -13.09 -6.52 0.95
CA GLU A 109 -14.05 -6.91 -0.07
C GLU A 109 -13.33 -6.72 -1.40
N ALA A 110 -12.99 -7.82 -2.07
CA ALA A 110 -12.46 -7.76 -3.43
C ALA A 110 -13.51 -7.05 -4.27
N LYS A 111 -13.30 -5.75 -4.50
CA LYS A 111 -14.12 -5.01 -5.43
C LYS A 111 -13.61 -5.44 -6.80
N GLU A 112 -14.24 -6.45 -7.38
CA GLU A 112 -14.02 -6.80 -8.77
C GLU A 112 -14.07 -5.50 -9.58
N ALA A 113 -13.00 -5.22 -10.32
CA ALA A 113 -12.93 -4.02 -11.13
C ALA A 113 -14.14 -4.04 -12.06
N SER A 114 -15.05 -3.07 -11.88
CA SER A 114 -16.28 -3.09 -12.66
C SER A 114 -15.91 -2.97 -14.13
N GLU A 115 -16.67 -3.64 -15.01
CA GLU A 115 -16.48 -3.54 -16.46
C GLU A 115 -16.43 -2.06 -16.93
N CYS A 116 -17.12 -1.17 -16.20
CA CYS A 116 -17.09 0.27 -16.39
C CYS A 116 -15.72 0.91 -16.08
N GLU A 117 -15.07 0.54 -14.97
CA GLU A 117 -13.74 1.03 -14.58
C GLU A 117 -12.66 0.55 -15.56
N ILE A 118 -12.74 -0.70 -16.02
CA ILE A 118 -11.86 -1.26 -17.05
C ILE A 118 -12.05 -0.49 -18.37
N GLY A 119 -13.30 -0.29 -18.79
CA GLY A 119 -13.65 0.44 -20.00
C GLY A 119 -13.14 1.89 -19.98
N GLN A 120 -13.32 2.61 -18.87
CA GLN A 120 -12.82 3.98 -18.71
C GLN A 120 -11.29 4.05 -18.83
N THR A 121 -10.58 3.13 -18.17
CA THR A 121 -9.11 3.06 -18.21
C THR A 121 -8.60 2.76 -19.61
N LEU A 122 -9.23 1.82 -20.33
CA LEU A 122 -8.88 1.49 -21.71
C LEU A 122 -9.17 2.65 -22.67
N GLY A 123 -10.23 3.43 -22.43
CA GLY A 123 -10.52 4.63 -23.21
C GLY A 123 -9.42 5.69 -23.10
N LEU A 124 -8.97 5.99 -21.88
CA LEU A 124 -7.85 6.91 -21.65
C LEU A 124 -6.54 6.39 -22.26
N TYR A 125 -6.28 5.09 -22.13
CA TYR A 125 -5.09 4.48 -22.72
C TYR A 125 -5.12 4.53 -24.25
N ASN A 126 -6.28 4.29 -24.86
CA ASN A 126 -6.47 4.44 -26.30
C ASN A 126 -6.14 5.87 -26.77
N GLN A 127 -6.68 6.89 -26.10
CA GLN A 127 -6.40 8.30 -26.41
C GLN A 127 -4.90 8.58 -26.34
N TYR A 128 -4.22 8.15 -25.27
CA TYR A 128 -2.77 8.29 -25.16
C TYR A 128 -2.00 7.62 -26.32
N LEU A 129 -2.38 6.39 -26.70
CA LEU A 129 -1.67 5.66 -27.76
C LEU A 129 -1.87 6.28 -29.16
N VAL A 130 -3.03 6.88 -29.41
CA VAL A 130 -3.33 7.54 -30.69
C VAL A 130 -2.78 8.96 -30.71
N ASP A 131 -3.11 9.77 -29.70
CA ASP A 131 -2.88 11.21 -29.72
C ASP A 131 -1.44 11.58 -29.34
N GLU A 132 -0.82 10.85 -28.40
CA GLU A 132 0.54 11.15 -27.93
C GLU A 132 1.61 10.26 -28.56
N GLN A 133 1.28 8.99 -28.85
CA GLN A 133 2.25 8.03 -29.39
C GLN A 133 2.13 7.83 -30.91
N GLY A 134 1.05 8.28 -31.55
CA GLY A 134 0.84 8.16 -32.99
C GLY A 134 0.87 6.72 -33.52
N LEU A 135 0.49 5.74 -32.70
CA LEU A 135 0.56 4.34 -33.08
C LEU A 135 -0.47 3.97 -34.15
N SER A 136 -0.13 2.95 -34.95
CA SER A 136 -1.08 2.38 -35.91
C SER A 136 -2.29 1.75 -35.21
N LEU A 137 -3.45 1.80 -35.85
CA LEU A 137 -4.69 1.21 -35.33
C LEU A 137 -4.54 -0.28 -34.96
N GLY A 138 -3.75 -1.03 -35.73
CA GLY A 138 -3.46 -2.44 -35.44
C GLY A 138 -2.69 -2.63 -34.13
N THR A 139 -1.66 -1.81 -33.90
CA THR A 139 -0.87 -1.81 -32.66
C THR A 139 -1.71 -1.41 -31.46
N VAL A 140 -2.53 -0.36 -31.60
CA VAL A 140 -3.46 0.11 -30.55
C VAL A 140 -4.43 -1.00 -30.14
N SER A 141 -5.08 -1.65 -31.12
CA SER A 141 -6.00 -2.76 -30.86
C SER A 141 -5.32 -3.90 -30.10
N GLN A 142 -4.09 -4.25 -30.46
CA GLN A 142 -3.35 -5.31 -29.78
C GLN A 142 -3.03 -4.92 -28.33
N TYR A 143 -2.58 -3.68 -28.09
CA TYR A 143 -2.26 -3.21 -26.75
C TYR A 143 -3.49 -3.14 -25.85
N LEU A 144 -4.63 -2.65 -26.36
CA LEU A 144 -5.88 -2.61 -25.61
C LEU A 144 -6.36 -4.02 -25.23
N SER A 145 -6.21 -5.00 -26.13
CA SER A 145 -6.58 -6.40 -25.84
C SER A 145 -5.72 -7.00 -24.71
N HIS A 146 -4.41 -6.80 -24.77
CA HIS A 146 -3.50 -7.27 -23.72
C HIS A 146 -3.75 -6.57 -22.38
N THR A 147 -3.92 -5.26 -22.39
CA THR A 147 -4.21 -4.48 -21.18
C THR A 147 -5.56 -4.84 -20.59
N ARG A 148 -6.60 -5.04 -21.41
CA ARG A 148 -7.92 -5.53 -20.93
C ARG A 148 -7.76 -6.85 -20.21
N ARG A 149 -7.10 -7.83 -20.85
CA ARG A 149 -6.92 -9.16 -20.26
C ARG A 149 -6.14 -9.08 -18.94
N PHE A 150 -5.13 -8.21 -18.86
CA PHE A 150 -4.42 -7.96 -17.61
C PHE A 150 -5.35 -7.38 -16.53
N LEU A 151 -6.11 -6.33 -16.86
CA LEU A 151 -7.02 -5.68 -15.91
C LEU A 151 -8.18 -6.58 -15.45
N SER A 152 -8.66 -7.49 -16.30
CA SER A 152 -9.73 -8.43 -15.96
C SER A 152 -9.30 -9.60 -15.07
N HIS A 153 -7.99 -9.82 -14.86
CA HIS A 153 -7.48 -10.96 -14.07
C HIS A 153 -6.67 -10.56 -12.83
N VAL A 154 -6.37 -9.27 -12.64
CA VAL A 154 -5.46 -8.77 -11.59
C VAL A 154 -6.22 -8.04 -10.46
N PHE A 155 -7.54 -8.01 -10.50
CA PHE A 155 -8.38 -7.42 -9.44
C PHE A 155 -9.50 -8.36 -9.02
#